data_AF-A0A941MY48-F1
#
_entry.id   AF-A0A941MY48-F1
#
_cell.length_a   1.000
_cell.length_b   1.000
_cell.length_c   1.000
_cell.angle_alpha   90.00
_cell.angle_beta   90.00
_cell.angle_gamma   90.00
#
_symmetry.space_group_name_H-M   'P 1'
#
loop_
_entity.id
_entity.type
_entity.pdbx_description
1 polymer ?
#
loop_
_entity_poly.entity_id
_entity_poly.type
_entity_poly.pdbx_seq_one_letter_code
_entity_poly.pdbx_strand_id
1 'polypeptide(L)'
;MTWMVGRKAAAVIALIAVCLVWVFGCSSWDLEPEDPEVDDLITAEEPRTMPAVVSAPPQKLEVHLRPGDRFPLLKTVEQTLSQSTQEGWVVSRSQLEILFLITVREVHPSSMGGSAAAGSRSGEKRLDVRYQRIRYSQQFPGQEKVEYDSDAPPSPIPPAVVGYHGLKDNGFEFCLNQDNQVSDVVAFDQFVDRCLRDVPAVRHEQMRSSMTCSTCAQAVADFIDDSIGILPPSVVREGDSWTHERQFGQPLPMLCSTRYQLRRLTSDVAELEILGTTLPSIPKSDSGTRPDVQVVIRGGQSIGKCRLDRRTGLPWQSKVEQALDMTVRLADGSEFEQHKQTITTIKNLSESRGSPANTPGMPGEPLPDDVVHVSGENAAGEKAAVFEDQPLRRRTSGKAAGEAPSRR
;
A
#
# COMPACT_ATOMS: atom_id res chain seq x y z
N MET A 1 18.37 -41.12 -20.17
CA MET A 1 18.74 -39.71 -20.40
C MET A 1 17.57 -38.83 -20.84
N THR A 2 16.31 -39.20 -20.55
CA THR A 2 15.11 -38.37 -20.87
C THR A 2 13.98 -38.50 -19.83
N TRP A 3 14.28 -39.08 -18.65
CA TRP A 3 13.33 -39.29 -17.53
C TRP A 3 13.85 -38.69 -16.20
N MET A 4 14.80 -37.74 -16.30
CA MET A 4 15.31 -36.86 -15.23
C MET A 4 15.13 -35.38 -15.67
N VAL A 5 14.02 -34.86 -16.16
CA VAL A 5 12.63 -34.90 -15.67
C VAL A 5 12.55 -34.87 -14.15
N GLY A 6 12.17 -33.69 -13.65
CA GLY A 6 10.84 -33.60 -13.07
C GLY A 6 10.81 -33.01 -11.67
N ARG A 7 11.77 -33.38 -10.82
CA ARG A 7 11.67 -33.07 -9.38
C ARG A 7 12.41 -31.79 -8.95
N LYS A 8 13.44 -31.33 -9.67
CA LYS A 8 14.20 -30.10 -9.33
C LYS A 8 13.65 -28.83 -10.00
N ALA A 9 13.12 -28.95 -11.23
CA ALA A 9 12.46 -27.84 -11.92
C ALA A 9 11.09 -27.50 -11.29
N ALA A 10 10.35 -28.48 -10.78
CA ALA A 10 9.13 -28.24 -10.00
C ALA A 10 9.42 -27.70 -8.57
N ALA A 11 10.59 -28.00 -8.02
CA ALA A 11 11.00 -27.53 -6.69
C ALA A 11 11.35 -26.03 -6.65
N VAL A 12 11.91 -25.46 -7.74
CA VAL A 12 12.12 -24.01 -7.91
C VAL A 12 10.80 -23.29 -8.25
N ILE A 13 9.87 -23.97 -8.92
CA ILE A 13 8.56 -23.41 -9.30
C ILE A 13 7.59 -23.35 -8.10
N ALA A 14 7.72 -24.23 -7.09
CA ALA A 14 7.01 -24.14 -5.80
C ALA A 14 7.67 -23.18 -4.80
N LEU A 15 8.97 -22.93 -4.94
CA LEU A 15 9.75 -21.96 -4.17
C LEU A 15 9.28 -20.51 -4.36
N ILE A 16 8.63 -20.25 -5.49
CA ILE A 16 8.11 -18.96 -5.94
C ILE A 16 6.68 -18.72 -5.44
N ALA A 17 5.94 -19.78 -5.07
CA ALA A 17 4.54 -19.68 -4.64
C ALA A 17 4.35 -19.26 -3.17
N VAL A 18 5.42 -19.27 -2.36
CA VAL A 18 5.32 -19.26 -0.88
C VAL A 18 6.11 -18.12 -0.22
N CYS A 19 7.00 -17.41 -0.92
CA CYS A 19 7.68 -16.20 -0.43
C CYS A 19 6.82 -14.92 -0.49
N LEU A 20 5.57 -15.03 -0.03
CA LEU A 20 4.88 -13.95 0.67
C LEU A 20 4.56 -12.72 -0.18
N VAL A 21 3.81 -12.93 -1.27
CA VAL A 21 2.92 -11.91 -1.85
C VAL A 21 1.78 -11.67 -0.85
N TRP A 22 2.11 -11.01 0.26
CA TRP A 22 1.18 -10.24 1.06
C TRP A 22 1.42 -8.78 0.67
N VAL A 23 0.44 -8.21 -0.03
CA VAL A 23 0.45 -6.81 -0.48
C VAL A 23 0.02 -5.87 0.65
N PHE A 24 -0.22 -6.38 1.85
CA PHE A 24 -0.39 -5.54 3.02
C PHE A 24 0.92 -5.57 3.80
N GLY A 25 1.41 -4.37 4.12
CA GLY A 25 2.55 -4.22 5.01
C GLY A 25 2.38 -5.17 6.19
N CYS A 26 3.46 -5.86 6.54
CA CYS A 26 3.61 -6.48 7.86
C CYS A 26 3.04 -5.48 8.90
N SER A 27 2.39 -5.84 10.00
CA SER A 27 3.01 -5.90 11.35
C SER A 27 2.13 -6.63 12.33
N SER A 28 2.75 -7.14 13.40
CA SER A 28 2.06 -7.56 14.62
C SER A 28 3.01 -7.70 15.84
N TRP A 29 2.72 -7.00 16.95
CA TRP A 29 2.80 -7.40 18.39
C TRP A 29 3.51 -6.45 19.36
N ASP A 30 2.80 -6.25 20.49
CA ASP A 30 3.10 -5.54 21.74
C ASP A 30 4.32 -6.05 22.51
N LEU A 31 5.16 -5.11 22.95
CA LEU A 31 5.86 -5.12 24.22
C LEU A 31 5.94 -3.68 24.74
N GLU A 32 5.71 -3.50 26.04
CA GLU A 32 5.98 -2.26 26.76
C GLU A 32 7.44 -1.82 26.53
N PRO A 33 7.72 -0.51 26.37
CA PRO A 33 9.07 -0.02 26.16
C PRO A 33 9.92 -0.26 27.42
N GLU A 34 10.86 -1.20 27.34
CA GLU A 34 12.04 -1.15 28.21
C GLU A 34 12.98 -0.08 27.64
N ASP A 35 13.21 0.96 28.44
CA ASP A 35 14.07 2.11 28.16
C ASP A 35 15.51 1.63 27.86
N PRO A 36 16.05 1.79 26.64
CA PRO A 36 17.47 1.57 26.42
C PRO A 36 18.24 2.81 26.91
N GLU A 37 19.06 2.63 27.95
CA GLU A 37 20.10 3.60 28.32
C GLU A 37 21.04 3.78 27.13
N VAL A 38 20.96 4.95 26.46
CA VAL A 38 21.86 5.35 25.38
C VAL A 38 23.04 6.10 25.97
N ASP A 39 24.25 5.55 25.77
CA ASP A 39 25.52 6.21 26.08
C ASP A 39 25.76 7.39 25.12
N ASP A 40 25.67 8.61 25.65
CA ASP A 40 25.95 9.86 24.94
C ASP A 40 27.45 10.11 24.77
N LEU A 41 27.98 9.93 23.55
CA LEU A 41 29.29 10.44 23.13
C LEU A 41 29.21 11.01 21.71
N ILE A 42 28.76 12.27 21.59
CA ILE A 42 28.91 13.08 20.36
C ILE A 42 29.59 14.41 20.69
N THR A 43 30.76 14.59 20.10
CA THR A 43 31.60 15.79 20.12
C THR A 43 30.92 16.95 19.39
N ALA A 44 30.82 18.10 20.06
CA ALA A 44 30.20 19.31 19.53
C ALA A 44 31.06 19.99 18.45
N GLU A 45 30.51 20.18 17.24
CA GLU A 45 30.98 21.18 16.27
C GLU A 45 30.23 22.51 16.48
N GLU A 46 30.97 23.63 16.47
CA GLU A 46 30.44 24.99 16.68
C GLU A 46 29.45 25.43 15.58
N PRO A 47 28.27 25.95 15.94
CA PRO A 47 27.25 26.32 14.96
C PRO A 47 27.55 27.67 14.29
N ARG A 48 27.54 27.66 12.94
CA ARG A 48 27.53 28.88 12.12
C ARG A 48 26.20 29.60 12.27
N THR A 49 26.25 30.88 12.64
CA THR A 49 25.07 31.74 12.85
C THR A 49 24.40 32.08 11.52
N MET A 50 23.28 31.42 11.20
CA MET A 50 22.42 31.82 10.08
C MET A 50 21.41 32.89 10.55
N PRO A 51 21.00 33.83 9.66
CA PRO A 51 20.03 34.85 10.00
C PRO A 51 18.69 34.23 10.42
N ALA A 52 18.13 34.76 11.51
CA ALA A 52 16.89 34.28 12.10
C ALA A 52 15.71 34.48 11.13
N VAL A 53 15.23 33.38 10.56
CA VAL A 53 13.94 33.34 9.87
C VAL A 53 12.86 33.57 10.92
N VAL A 54 12.00 34.57 10.71
CA VAL A 54 10.86 34.86 11.58
C VAL A 54 9.95 33.63 11.60
N SER A 55 10.07 32.83 12.66
CA SER A 55 9.34 31.58 12.82
C SER A 55 7.87 31.86 13.15
N ALA A 56 6.96 31.24 12.38
CA ALA A 56 5.53 31.30 12.62
C ALA A 56 5.18 30.75 14.02
N PRO A 57 4.07 31.22 14.63
CA PRO A 57 3.66 30.75 15.95
C PRO A 57 3.35 29.24 15.94
N PRO A 58 3.58 28.54 17.06
CA PRO A 58 3.29 27.11 17.20
C PRO A 58 1.79 26.86 17.06
N GLN A 59 1.43 25.82 16.31
CA GLN A 59 0.04 25.45 16.07
C GLN A 59 -0.18 23.96 16.31
N LYS A 60 -1.30 23.61 16.96
CA LYS A 60 -1.68 22.21 17.15
C LYS A 60 -2.37 21.72 15.90
N LEU A 61 -1.95 20.56 15.40
CA LEU A 61 -2.62 19.89 14.30
C LEU A 61 -3.78 19.08 14.89
N GLU A 62 -4.98 19.67 14.87
CA GLU A 62 -6.18 19.04 15.44
C GLU A 62 -7.14 18.55 14.36
N VAL A 63 -7.67 17.36 14.59
CA VAL A 63 -8.61 16.68 13.70
C VAL A 63 -10.04 17.10 14.02
N HIS A 64 -10.62 17.93 13.17
CA HIS A 64 -11.97 18.49 13.26
C HIS A 64 -12.96 17.70 12.38
N LEU A 65 -13.21 16.46 12.78
CA LEU A 65 -14.17 15.58 12.11
C LEU A 65 -15.60 15.84 12.59
N ARG A 66 -16.56 15.70 11.67
CA ARG A 66 -18.00 15.77 11.97
C ARG A 66 -18.66 14.45 11.62
N PRO A 67 -19.62 13.95 12.42
CA PRO A 67 -20.43 12.80 12.03
C PRO A 67 -21.05 13.01 10.65
N GLY A 68 -20.93 12.00 9.78
CA GLY A 68 -21.36 12.05 8.39
C GLY A 68 -20.32 12.56 7.38
N ASP A 69 -19.19 13.11 7.83
CA ASP A 69 -18.08 13.43 6.93
C ASP A 69 -17.61 12.16 6.19
N ARG A 70 -17.27 12.33 4.90
CA ARG A 70 -16.94 11.26 3.97
C ARG A 70 -15.66 11.59 3.21
N PHE A 71 -14.75 10.63 3.16
CA PHE A 71 -13.43 10.78 2.53
C PHE A 71 -13.15 9.60 1.61
N PRO A 72 -13.50 9.70 0.31
CA PRO A 72 -13.08 8.72 -0.67
C PRO A 72 -11.57 8.83 -0.88
N LEU A 73 -10.85 7.74 -0.63
CA LEU A 73 -9.42 7.66 -0.78
C LEU A 73 -9.07 6.60 -1.83
N LEU A 74 -8.14 6.94 -2.72
CA LEU A 74 -7.51 6.01 -3.63
C LEU A 74 -6.10 5.71 -3.12
N LYS A 75 -5.86 4.46 -2.74
CA LYS A 75 -4.53 3.96 -2.42
C LYS A 75 -4.01 3.13 -3.59
N THR A 76 -2.80 3.41 -4.05
CA THR A 76 -2.09 2.60 -5.03
C THR A 76 -0.77 2.14 -4.42
N VAL A 77 -0.53 0.82 -4.45
CA VAL A 77 0.71 0.19 -4.01
C VAL A 77 1.35 -0.48 -5.21
N GLU A 78 2.52 0.01 -5.61
CA GLU A 78 3.34 -0.57 -6.66
C GLU A 78 4.53 -1.27 -6.02
N GLN A 79 4.83 -2.50 -6.43
CA GLN A 79 5.93 -3.28 -5.88
C GLN A 79 6.80 -3.81 -7.01
N THR A 80 8.11 -3.67 -6.85
CA THR A 80 9.12 -4.35 -7.65
C THR A 80 9.95 -5.22 -6.74
N LEU A 81 10.09 -6.49 -7.11
CA LEU A 81 10.86 -7.45 -6.34
C LEU A 81 11.91 -8.08 -7.23
N SER A 82 13.18 -7.84 -6.89
CA SER A 82 14.35 -8.37 -7.58
C SER A 82 14.98 -9.46 -6.72
N GLN A 83 15.23 -10.63 -7.30
CA GLN A 83 15.85 -11.76 -6.63
C GLN A 83 17.05 -12.26 -7.42
N SER A 84 18.16 -12.56 -6.73
CA SER A 84 19.32 -13.17 -7.37
C SER A 84 19.09 -14.66 -7.57
N THR A 85 19.41 -15.15 -8.76
CA THR A 85 19.36 -16.58 -9.12
C THR A 85 20.67 -16.98 -9.80
N GLN A 86 20.88 -18.28 -10.01
CA GLN A 86 22.06 -18.78 -10.74
C GLN A 86 22.14 -18.26 -12.19
N GLU A 87 21.00 -17.91 -12.79
CA GLU A 87 20.90 -17.42 -14.18
C GLU A 87 20.92 -15.88 -14.28
N GLY A 88 20.94 -15.18 -13.14
CA GLY A 88 20.89 -13.72 -13.07
C GLY A 88 19.77 -13.21 -12.18
N TRP A 89 19.39 -11.94 -12.35
CA TRP A 89 18.33 -11.31 -11.58
C TRP A 89 16.96 -11.58 -12.19
N VAL A 90 16.04 -12.07 -11.37
CA VAL A 90 14.62 -12.24 -11.71
C VAL A 90 13.86 -11.08 -11.09
N VAL A 91 13.08 -10.37 -11.90
CA VAL A 91 12.28 -9.21 -11.45
C VAL A 91 10.80 -9.51 -11.61
N SER A 92 10.06 -9.40 -10.52
CA SER A 92 8.59 -9.43 -10.53
C SER A 92 8.02 -8.06 -10.19
N ARG A 93 6.84 -7.76 -10.73
CA ARG A 93 6.14 -6.50 -10.52
C ARG A 93 4.70 -6.77 -10.12
N SER A 94 4.19 -5.99 -9.18
CA SER A 94 2.76 -5.99 -8.88
C SER A 94 2.24 -4.60 -8.59
N GLN A 95 0.95 -4.42 -8.81
CA GLN A 95 0.22 -3.19 -8.55
C GLN A 95 -1.12 -3.54 -7.92
N LEU A 96 -1.43 -2.90 -6.80
CA LEU A 96 -2.72 -2.97 -6.12
C LEU A 96 -3.29 -1.56 -6.02
N GLU A 97 -4.48 -1.36 -6.57
CA GLU A 97 -5.23 -0.12 -6.47
C GLU A 97 -6.50 -0.40 -5.66
N ILE A 98 -6.69 0.37 -4.59
CA ILE A 98 -7.81 0.24 -3.66
C ILE A 98 -8.51 1.58 -3.58
N LEU A 99 -9.78 1.61 -3.98
CA LEU A 99 -10.69 2.70 -3.70
C LEU A 99 -11.52 2.33 -2.47
N PHE A 100 -11.45 3.15 -1.43
CA PHE A 100 -12.22 2.97 -0.21
C PHE A 100 -12.77 4.31 0.29
N LEU A 101 -13.83 4.24 1.07
CA LEU A 101 -14.50 5.39 1.67
C LEU A 101 -14.35 5.31 3.17
N ILE A 102 -13.78 6.36 3.77
CA ILE A 102 -13.85 6.57 5.22
C ILE A 102 -15.07 7.42 5.54
N THR A 103 -15.92 6.96 6.45
CA THR A 103 -17.07 7.71 6.95
C THR A 103 -16.94 7.93 8.46
N VAL A 104 -17.10 9.17 8.92
CA VAL A 104 -17.15 9.46 10.35
C VAL A 104 -18.53 9.06 10.87
N ARG A 105 -18.58 8.07 11.75
CA ARG A 105 -19.85 7.59 12.32
C ARG A 105 -20.25 8.44 13.51
N GLU A 106 -19.35 8.55 14.47
CA GLU A 106 -19.62 9.20 15.75
C GLU A 106 -18.37 9.95 16.22
N VAL A 107 -18.57 11.06 16.93
CA VAL A 107 -17.51 11.81 17.60
C VAL A 107 -17.99 12.04 19.03
N HIS A 108 -17.34 11.39 19.99
CA HIS A 108 -17.67 11.56 21.39
C HIS A 108 -17.10 12.91 21.86
N PRO A 109 -17.93 13.81 22.41
CA PRO A 109 -17.44 15.10 22.88
C PRO A 109 -16.43 14.89 24.00
N SER A 110 -15.33 15.64 23.97
CA SER A 110 -14.42 15.70 25.12
C SER A 110 -15.13 16.42 26.27
N SER A 111 -15.34 15.71 27.37
CA SER A 111 -15.93 16.27 28.59
C SER A 111 -14.98 17.32 29.20
N MET A 112 -15.17 18.58 28.84
CA MET A 112 -14.43 19.72 29.39
C MET A 112 -14.86 20.11 30.83
N GLY A 113 -15.75 19.35 31.47
CA GLY A 113 -16.15 19.54 32.86
C GLY A 113 -15.93 18.26 33.63
N GLY A 114 -15.15 18.31 34.72
CA GLY A 114 -14.66 17.19 35.54
C GLY A 114 -15.73 16.36 36.27
N SER A 115 -16.82 15.99 35.58
CA SER A 115 -17.75 14.98 36.05
C SER A 115 -17.15 13.61 35.78
N ALA A 116 -16.67 12.97 36.85
CA ALA A 116 -16.09 11.63 36.86
C ALA A 116 -17.06 10.50 36.42
N ALA A 117 -18.26 10.84 35.94
CA ALA A 117 -19.24 9.91 35.39
C ALA A 117 -19.24 9.84 33.86
N ALA A 118 -18.41 10.64 33.17
CA ALA A 118 -18.16 10.48 31.73
C ALA A 118 -17.33 9.21 31.51
N GLY A 119 -17.96 8.15 30.99
CA GLY A 119 -17.31 6.87 30.73
C GLY A 119 -16.05 6.99 29.85
N SER A 120 -15.23 5.93 29.81
CA SER A 120 -13.90 5.82 29.18
C SER A 120 -13.76 6.21 27.69
N ARG A 121 -14.76 6.83 27.04
CA ARG A 121 -14.82 7.13 25.60
C ARG A 121 -14.79 8.62 25.25
N SER A 122 -14.47 9.49 26.20
CA SER A 122 -14.41 10.95 25.99
C SER A 122 -13.35 11.32 24.93
N GLY A 123 -13.75 12.02 23.86
CA GLY A 123 -12.86 12.44 22.77
C GLY A 123 -12.55 11.36 21.72
N GLU A 124 -13.11 10.16 21.86
CA GLU A 124 -12.97 9.07 20.90
C GLU A 124 -13.78 9.35 19.62
N LYS A 125 -13.23 9.01 18.46
CA LYS A 125 -13.87 9.19 17.15
C LYS A 125 -14.07 7.83 16.52
N ARG A 126 -15.30 7.48 16.15
CA ARG A 126 -15.60 6.22 15.48
C ARG A 126 -15.73 6.45 13.98
N LEU A 127 -14.96 5.69 13.20
CA LEU A 127 -14.92 5.75 11.75
C LEU A 127 -15.26 4.38 11.15
N ASP A 128 -15.79 4.41 9.94
CA ASP A 128 -16.12 3.25 9.11
C ASP A 128 -15.30 3.30 7.83
N VAL A 129 -14.68 2.18 7.46
CA VAL A 129 -13.99 2.01 6.18
C VAL A 129 -14.80 1.06 5.32
N ARG A 130 -15.16 1.48 4.11
CA ARG A 130 -15.80 0.61 3.12
C ARG A 130 -15.00 0.56 1.83
N TYR A 131 -14.63 -0.64 1.39
CA TYR A 131 -13.95 -0.85 0.12
C TYR A 131 -14.97 -0.80 -1.02
N GLN A 132 -14.69 0.03 -2.02
CA GLN A 132 -15.56 0.22 -3.19
C GLN A 132 -15.04 -0.53 -4.40
N ARG A 133 -13.72 -0.46 -4.64
CA ARG A 133 -13.09 -1.10 -5.79
C ARG A 133 -11.69 -1.57 -5.47
N ILE A 134 -11.34 -2.73 -6.00
CA ILE A 134 -10.01 -3.29 -5.96
C ILE A 134 -9.57 -3.67 -7.36
N ARG A 135 -8.40 -3.19 -7.80
CA ARG A 135 -7.72 -3.66 -9.00
C ARG A 135 -6.37 -4.21 -8.64
N TYR A 136 -6.02 -5.34 -9.24
CA TYR A 136 -4.76 -6.00 -9.00
C TYR A 136 -4.14 -6.45 -10.32
N SER A 137 -2.82 -6.26 -10.44
CA SER A 137 -2.01 -6.74 -11.54
C SER A 137 -0.72 -7.32 -10.98
N GLN A 138 -0.32 -8.50 -11.44
CA GLN A 138 0.95 -9.10 -11.08
C GLN A 138 1.59 -9.78 -12.28
N GLN A 139 2.89 -9.54 -12.43
CA GLN A 139 3.71 -10.10 -13.49
C GLN A 139 4.94 -10.79 -12.88
N PHE A 140 5.06 -12.09 -13.17
CA PHE A 140 6.25 -12.88 -12.88
C PHE A 140 6.94 -13.31 -14.17
N PRO A 141 8.27 -13.40 -14.20
CA PRO A 141 8.99 -13.95 -15.35
C PRO A 141 8.59 -15.39 -15.64
N GLY A 142 8.28 -15.68 -16.90
CA GLY A 142 7.89 -17.03 -17.36
C GLY A 142 6.47 -17.47 -16.98
N GLN A 143 5.67 -16.62 -16.33
CA GLN A 143 4.28 -16.88 -16.01
C GLN A 143 3.34 -15.89 -16.71
N GLU A 144 2.08 -16.29 -16.84
CA GLU A 144 1.04 -15.40 -17.34
C GLU A 144 0.79 -14.26 -16.34
N LYS A 145 0.50 -13.06 -16.87
CA LYS A 145 0.13 -11.92 -16.04
C LYS A 145 -1.23 -12.19 -15.38
N VAL A 146 -1.30 -12.02 -14.07
CA VAL A 146 -2.57 -12.07 -13.33
C VAL A 146 -3.16 -10.67 -13.30
N GLU A 147 -4.39 -10.53 -13.78
CA GLU A 147 -5.16 -9.29 -13.72
C GLU A 147 -6.51 -9.52 -13.03
N TYR A 148 -6.95 -8.54 -12.26
CA TYR A 148 -8.20 -8.59 -11.54
C TYR A 148 -8.80 -7.20 -11.35
N ASP A 149 -10.10 -7.07 -11.58
CA ASP A 149 -10.90 -5.89 -11.25
C ASP A 149 -12.17 -6.35 -10.54
N SER A 150 -12.41 -5.83 -9.34
CA SER A 150 -13.59 -6.19 -8.55
C SER A 150 -14.91 -5.76 -9.19
N ASP A 151 -14.89 -4.81 -10.14
CA ASP A 151 -16.08 -4.40 -10.91
C ASP A 151 -16.40 -5.32 -12.08
N ALA A 152 -15.41 -6.08 -12.54
CA ALA A 152 -15.56 -7.06 -13.61
C ALA A 152 -14.73 -8.32 -13.28
N PRO A 153 -15.08 -9.07 -12.22
CA PRO A 153 -14.26 -10.17 -11.76
C PRO A 153 -14.26 -11.31 -12.81
N PRO A 154 -13.09 -11.88 -13.13
CA PRO A 154 -13.01 -13.05 -14.00
C PRO A 154 -13.67 -14.27 -13.34
N SER A 155 -14.10 -15.24 -14.16
CA SER A 155 -14.63 -16.52 -13.68
C SER A 155 -13.88 -17.68 -14.35
N PRO A 156 -13.20 -18.55 -13.58
CA PRO A 156 -13.08 -18.54 -12.13
C PRO A 156 -12.15 -17.42 -11.61
N ILE A 157 -12.33 -17.01 -10.34
CA ILE A 157 -11.47 -16.02 -9.68
C ILE A 157 -10.08 -16.63 -9.46
N PRO A 158 -8.98 -15.97 -9.88
CA PRO A 158 -7.64 -16.45 -9.64
C PRO A 158 -7.35 -16.64 -8.14
N PRO A 159 -6.71 -17.75 -7.71
CA PRO A 159 -6.44 -17.98 -6.29
C PRO A 159 -5.65 -16.85 -5.62
N ALA A 160 -4.75 -16.18 -6.35
CA ALA A 160 -3.94 -15.08 -5.86
C ALA A 160 -4.74 -13.83 -5.45
N VAL A 161 -5.98 -13.69 -5.92
CA VAL A 161 -6.82 -12.49 -5.68
C VAL A 161 -8.10 -12.77 -4.91
N VAL A 162 -8.29 -14.01 -4.47
CA VAL A 162 -9.47 -14.43 -3.69
C VAL A 162 -9.66 -13.57 -2.45
N GLY A 163 -8.59 -13.25 -1.71
CA GLY A 163 -8.68 -12.38 -0.53
C GLY A 163 -9.16 -10.96 -0.86
N TYR A 164 -8.77 -10.42 -2.02
CA TYR A 164 -9.23 -9.11 -2.48
C TYR A 164 -10.67 -9.12 -2.97
N HIS A 165 -11.13 -10.26 -3.50
CA HIS A 165 -12.49 -10.38 -4.02
C HIS A 165 -13.53 -10.08 -2.94
N GLY A 166 -13.35 -10.68 -1.77
CA GLY A 166 -14.22 -10.47 -0.63
C GLY A 166 -14.21 -9.06 -0.05
N LEU A 167 -13.21 -8.23 -0.36
CA LEU A 167 -13.15 -6.86 0.17
C LEU A 167 -14.25 -5.98 -0.43
N LYS A 168 -14.61 -6.19 -1.70
CA LYS A 168 -15.59 -5.33 -2.38
C LYS A 168 -16.89 -5.27 -1.60
N ASP A 169 -17.39 -4.06 -1.40
CA ASP A 169 -18.63 -3.76 -0.66
C ASP A 169 -18.63 -4.16 0.82
N ASN A 170 -17.50 -4.65 1.33
CA ASN A 170 -17.27 -4.91 2.73
C ASN A 170 -16.44 -3.80 3.37
N GLY A 171 -16.39 -3.86 4.71
CA GLY A 171 -15.81 -2.83 5.53
C GLY A 171 -15.80 -3.20 7.01
N PHE A 172 -15.12 -2.40 7.80
CA PHE A 172 -15.02 -2.51 9.24
C PHE A 172 -15.03 -1.11 9.85
N GLU A 173 -15.22 -1.05 11.16
CA GLU A 173 -15.17 0.20 11.91
C GLU A 173 -14.00 0.20 12.87
N PHE A 174 -13.51 1.38 13.19
CA PHE A 174 -12.41 1.56 14.13
C PHE A 174 -12.59 2.86 14.91
N CYS A 175 -11.91 2.94 16.04
CA CYS A 175 -11.93 4.09 16.91
C CYS A 175 -10.56 4.76 16.94
N LEU A 176 -10.55 6.10 16.92
CA LEU A 176 -9.38 6.92 17.17
C LEU A 176 -9.46 7.53 18.57
N ASN A 177 -8.35 7.47 19.31
CA ASN A 177 -8.20 8.17 20.58
C ASN A 177 -7.96 9.69 20.37
N GLN A 178 -7.73 10.41 21.47
CA GLN A 178 -7.50 11.86 21.45
C GLN A 178 -6.19 12.24 20.73
N ASP A 179 -5.22 11.33 20.74
CA ASP A 179 -3.93 11.47 20.05
C ASP A 179 -4.02 11.05 18.57
N ASN A 180 -5.21 10.71 18.08
CA ASN A 180 -5.51 10.23 16.74
C ASN A 180 -4.83 8.91 16.37
N GLN A 181 -4.54 8.07 17.36
CA GLN A 181 -4.10 6.69 17.16
C GLN A 181 -5.31 5.75 17.19
N VAL A 182 -5.24 4.64 16.46
CA VAL A 182 -6.28 3.61 16.52
C VAL A 182 -6.28 2.94 17.88
N SER A 183 -7.41 3.03 18.59
CA SER A 183 -7.59 2.43 19.92
C SER A 183 -8.36 1.13 19.91
N ASP A 184 -9.24 0.94 18.92
CA ASP A 184 -10.08 -0.27 18.81
C ASP A 184 -10.51 -0.49 17.36
N VAL A 185 -10.76 -1.75 17.00
CA VAL A 185 -11.34 -2.16 15.70
C VAL A 185 -12.57 -3.02 15.96
N VAL A 186 -13.72 -2.49 15.56
CA VAL A 186 -15.03 -3.05 15.89
C VAL A 186 -15.42 -4.13 14.88
N ALA A 187 -15.76 -5.31 15.41
CA ALA A 187 -16.33 -6.43 14.64
C ALA A 187 -15.44 -6.91 13.46
N PHE A 188 -14.12 -6.85 13.62
CA PHE A 188 -13.18 -7.24 12.56
C PHE A 188 -13.32 -8.71 12.14
N ASP A 189 -13.52 -9.64 13.08
CA ASP A 189 -13.68 -11.07 12.73
C ASP A 189 -14.86 -11.30 11.80
N GLN A 190 -15.96 -10.58 12.04
CA GLN A 190 -17.15 -10.65 11.19
C GLN A 190 -16.87 -10.06 9.80
N PHE A 191 -16.03 -9.04 9.72
CA PHE A 191 -15.54 -8.51 8.45
C PHE A 191 -14.73 -9.56 7.68
N VAL A 192 -13.78 -10.24 8.34
CA VAL A 192 -13.01 -11.33 7.72
C VAL A 192 -13.93 -12.44 7.23
N ASP A 193 -14.91 -12.86 8.03
CA ASP A 193 -15.90 -13.87 7.63
C ASP A 193 -16.69 -13.48 6.39
N ARG A 194 -17.07 -12.21 6.27
CA ARG A 194 -17.73 -11.71 5.05
C ARG A 194 -16.81 -11.75 3.83
N CYS A 195 -15.53 -11.39 4.01
CA CYS A 195 -14.54 -11.45 2.93
C CYS A 195 -14.25 -12.88 2.47
N LEU A 196 -14.42 -13.87 3.35
CA LEU A 196 -14.13 -15.27 3.04
C LEU A 196 -15.33 -16.05 2.51
N ARG A 197 -16.51 -15.44 2.38
CA ARG A 197 -17.75 -16.16 2.01
C ARG A 197 -17.65 -16.98 0.72
N ASP A 198 -16.92 -16.47 -0.28
CA ASP A 198 -16.80 -17.11 -1.59
C ASP A 198 -15.56 -18.02 -1.71
N VAL A 199 -14.84 -18.20 -0.60
CA VAL A 199 -13.68 -19.09 -0.55
C VAL A 199 -14.18 -20.53 -0.35
N PRO A 200 -13.53 -21.55 -0.92
CA PRO A 200 -13.84 -22.94 -0.58
C PRO A 200 -13.51 -23.22 0.90
N ALA A 201 -14.41 -23.88 1.62
CA ALA A 201 -14.25 -24.16 3.07
C ALA A 201 -12.90 -24.79 3.45
N VAL A 202 -12.34 -25.65 2.58
CA VAL A 202 -11.02 -26.29 2.79
C VAL A 202 -9.86 -25.28 2.89
N ARG A 203 -10.03 -24.08 2.33
CA ARG A 203 -9.05 -22.99 2.38
C ARG A 203 -9.43 -21.89 3.36
N HIS A 204 -10.60 -21.96 4.00
CA HIS A 204 -11.06 -20.91 4.91
C HIS A 204 -10.10 -20.69 6.06
N GLU A 205 -9.68 -21.75 6.76
CA GLU A 205 -8.81 -21.61 7.92
C GLU A 205 -7.43 -21.09 7.53
N GLN A 206 -6.85 -21.59 6.44
CA GLN A 206 -5.60 -21.07 5.91
C GLN A 206 -5.73 -19.59 5.54
N MET A 207 -6.78 -19.22 4.81
CA MET A 207 -7.00 -17.84 4.37
C MET A 207 -7.32 -16.93 5.56
N ARG A 208 -8.13 -17.39 6.51
CA ARG A 208 -8.45 -16.70 7.76
C ARG A 208 -7.18 -16.47 8.55
N SER A 209 -6.42 -17.52 8.86
CA SER A 209 -5.12 -17.42 9.53
C SER A 209 -4.20 -16.47 8.79
N SER A 210 -4.22 -16.46 7.46
CA SER A 210 -3.37 -15.54 6.71
C SER A 210 -3.85 -14.08 6.78
N MET A 211 -5.17 -13.84 6.83
CA MET A 211 -5.78 -12.52 7.05
C MET A 211 -5.74 -12.08 8.52
N THR A 212 -5.63 -13.01 9.48
CA THR A 212 -5.63 -12.75 10.93
C THR A 212 -4.22 -12.79 11.54
N CYS A 213 -3.26 -13.52 10.95
CA CYS A 213 -1.83 -13.54 11.35
C CYS A 213 -1.13 -12.22 11.03
N SER A 214 -1.71 -11.36 10.19
CA SER A 214 -1.35 -9.94 10.09
C SER A 214 -1.96 -9.07 11.20
N THR A 215 -2.62 -9.67 12.20
CA THR A 215 -3.39 -9.05 13.30
C THR A 215 -4.29 -7.89 12.89
N CYS A 216 -5.49 -8.28 12.47
CA CYS A 216 -6.81 -7.66 12.54
C CYS A 216 -7.00 -6.22 13.05
N ALA A 217 -6.52 -5.87 14.24
CA ALA A 217 -6.62 -4.49 14.75
C ALA A 217 -5.38 -3.68 14.40
N GLN A 218 -4.19 -4.28 14.44
CA GLN A 218 -2.92 -3.63 14.19
C GLN A 218 -2.64 -3.42 12.70
N ALA A 219 -2.89 -4.37 11.79
CA ALA A 219 -2.71 -4.08 10.35
C ALA A 219 -3.73 -3.07 9.82
N VAL A 220 -4.93 -3.06 10.40
CA VAL A 220 -5.89 -1.98 10.22
C VAL A 220 -5.36 -0.70 10.84
N ALA A 221 -4.85 -0.74 12.07
CA ALA A 221 -4.22 0.38 12.73
C ALA A 221 -3.05 0.92 11.90
N ASP A 222 -2.19 0.08 11.33
CA ASP A 222 -1.04 0.45 10.53
C ASP A 222 -1.47 1.03 9.20
N PHE A 223 -2.47 0.45 8.54
CA PHE A 223 -3.07 1.02 7.34
C PHE A 223 -3.65 2.41 7.64
N ILE A 224 -4.35 2.53 8.76
CA ILE A 224 -4.93 3.78 9.23
C ILE A 224 -3.86 4.73 9.74
N ASP A 225 -2.80 4.29 10.37
CA ASP A 225 -1.76 5.10 11.01
C ASP A 225 -0.81 5.65 9.93
N ASP A 226 -0.49 4.83 8.92
CA ASP A 226 0.15 5.27 7.68
C ASP A 226 -0.68 6.31 6.93
N SER A 227 -1.99 6.37 7.19
CA SER A 227 -2.94 7.22 6.47
C SER A 227 -3.57 8.31 7.32
N ILE A 228 -3.47 8.31 8.65
CA ILE A 228 -4.24 9.17 9.58
C ILE A 228 -3.39 9.48 10.82
N GLY A 229 -2.67 8.48 11.33
CA GLY A 229 -1.76 8.58 12.48
C GLY A 229 -0.43 9.29 12.22
N ILE A 230 -0.34 10.12 11.17
CA ILE A 230 0.87 10.90 10.85
C ILE A 230 0.99 12.15 11.77
N LEU A 231 -0.09 12.53 12.45
CA LEU A 231 -0.13 13.78 13.21
C LEU A 231 0.75 13.72 14.47
N PRO A 232 1.47 14.82 14.78
CA PRO A 232 2.24 14.90 16.01
C PRO A 232 1.31 14.93 17.23
N PRO A 233 1.72 14.34 18.36
CA PRO A 233 0.95 14.42 19.61
C PRO A 233 0.97 15.84 20.21
N SER A 234 1.88 16.69 19.77
CA SER A 234 2.13 18.02 20.33
C SER A 234 1.94 19.15 19.33
N VAL A 235 2.01 20.37 19.84
CA VAL A 235 1.98 21.60 19.05
C VAL A 235 3.28 21.71 18.24
N VAL A 236 3.18 21.98 16.93
CA VAL A 236 4.33 22.00 16.03
C VAL A 236 4.46 23.32 15.26
N ARG A 237 5.67 23.60 14.79
CA ARG A 237 6.07 24.69 13.90
C ARG A 237 6.73 24.13 12.65
N GLU A 238 6.76 24.94 11.59
CA GLU A 238 7.59 24.63 10.42
C GLU A 238 9.05 24.41 10.85
N GLY A 239 9.64 23.31 10.41
CA GLY A 239 10.98 22.85 10.78
C GLY A 239 10.96 21.73 11.81
N ASP A 240 9.93 21.64 12.66
CA ASP A 240 9.84 20.63 13.71
C ASP A 240 9.77 19.22 13.13
N SER A 241 10.26 18.25 13.91
CA SER A 241 10.22 16.84 13.55
C SER A 241 9.77 15.98 14.72
N TRP A 242 9.11 14.86 14.41
CA TRP A 242 8.76 13.82 15.36
C TRP A 242 9.00 12.45 14.72
N THR A 243 9.17 11.44 15.55
CA THR A 243 9.47 10.08 15.10
C THR A 243 8.40 9.13 15.59
N HIS A 244 7.92 8.25 14.71
CA HIS A 244 7.07 7.13 15.04
C HIS A 244 7.86 5.84 14.83
N GLU A 245 7.90 5.02 15.87
CA GLU A 245 8.51 3.70 15.81
C GLU A 245 7.42 2.64 15.77
N ARG A 246 7.64 1.62 14.94
CA ARG A 246 6.71 0.51 14.78
C ARG A 246 7.47 -0.78 14.69
N GLN A 247 7.03 -1.75 15.49
CA GLN A 247 7.56 -3.10 15.44
C GLN A 247 6.59 -4.02 14.70
N PHE A 248 7.18 -4.82 13.83
CA PHE A 248 6.53 -5.80 13.00
C PHE A 248 7.02 -7.14 13.50
N GLY A 249 6.13 -8.05 13.93
CA GLY A 249 6.52 -9.40 14.37
C GLY A 249 6.25 -10.50 13.35
N GLN A 250 5.28 -10.32 12.44
CA GLN A 250 4.91 -11.32 11.41
C GLN A 250 4.50 -10.65 10.08
N PRO A 251 4.62 -11.37 8.94
CA PRO A 251 5.35 -12.63 8.77
C PRO A 251 6.87 -12.43 8.82
N LEU A 252 7.36 -11.20 8.66
CA LEU A 252 8.77 -10.85 8.73
C LEU A 252 9.00 -9.86 9.87
N PRO A 253 9.76 -10.24 10.91
CA PRO A 253 10.00 -9.35 12.03
C PRO A 253 10.96 -8.21 11.63
N MET A 254 10.54 -6.97 11.89
CA MET A 254 11.34 -5.76 11.65
C MET A 254 10.94 -4.63 12.59
N LEU A 255 11.82 -3.64 12.74
CA LEU A 255 11.53 -2.37 13.40
C LEU A 255 11.62 -1.27 12.36
N CYS A 256 10.57 -0.46 12.20
CA CYS A 256 10.63 0.73 11.35
C CYS A 256 10.59 1.98 12.22
N SER A 257 11.55 2.88 12.04
CA SER A 257 11.56 4.20 12.65
C SER A 257 11.31 5.23 11.56
N THR A 258 10.24 6.00 11.66
CA THR A 258 9.82 6.99 10.65
C THR A 258 9.82 8.38 11.26
N ARG A 259 10.72 9.24 10.78
CA ARG A 259 10.78 10.66 11.09
C ARG A 259 9.92 11.45 10.12
N TYR A 260 9.00 12.23 10.68
CA TYR A 260 8.22 13.24 9.97
C TYR A 260 8.82 14.61 10.24
N GLN A 261 8.95 15.44 9.22
CA GLN A 261 9.34 16.84 9.36
C GLN A 261 8.26 17.73 8.76
N LEU A 262 7.77 18.71 9.53
CA LEU A 262 6.82 19.70 9.06
C LEU A 262 7.56 20.73 8.19
N ARG A 263 7.40 20.66 6.87
CA ARG A 263 8.06 21.57 5.91
C ARG A 263 7.30 22.87 5.74
N ARG A 264 5.97 22.79 5.75
CA ARG A 264 5.09 23.94 5.53
C ARG A 264 3.77 23.77 6.25
N LEU A 265 3.26 24.85 6.84
CA LEU A 265 2.00 24.91 7.54
C LEU A 265 1.18 26.14 7.10
N THR A 266 0.13 25.89 6.32
CA THR A 266 -0.84 26.92 5.88
C THR A 266 -2.14 26.78 6.64
N SER A 267 -3.17 27.62 6.41
CA SER A 267 -4.50 27.45 7.02
C SER A 267 -5.15 26.09 6.73
N ASP A 268 -4.91 25.54 5.54
CA ASP A 268 -5.67 24.39 5.03
C ASP A 268 -4.83 23.12 4.88
N VAL A 269 -3.52 23.28 4.68
CA VAL A 269 -2.61 22.16 4.37
C VAL A 269 -1.36 22.19 5.25
N ALA A 270 -0.98 21.02 5.75
CA ALA A 270 0.32 20.74 6.34
C ALA A 270 1.14 19.85 5.39
N GLU A 271 2.34 20.27 5.01
CA GLU A 271 3.24 19.52 4.13
C GLU A 271 4.36 18.89 4.95
N LEU A 272 4.48 17.58 4.84
CA LEU A 272 5.40 16.76 5.60
C LEU A 272 6.41 16.10 4.68
N GLU A 273 7.66 16.07 5.13
CA GLU A 273 8.70 15.21 4.61
C GLU A 273 8.80 13.96 5.49
N ILE A 274 8.94 12.80 4.85
CA ILE A 274 8.93 11.49 5.50
C ILE A 274 10.30 10.85 5.22
N LEU A 275 10.99 10.48 6.28
CA LEU A 275 12.24 9.73 6.23
C LEU A 275 12.12 8.55 7.18
N GLY A 276 12.44 7.35 6.75
CA GLY A 276 12.37 6.19 7.61
C GLY A 276 13.48 5.20 7.37
N THR A 277 13.74 4.41 8.39
CA THR A 277 14.71 3.33 8.40
C THR A 277 14.00 2.05 8.84
N THR A 278 14.41 0.93 8.24
CA THR A 278 13.94 -0.41 8.62
C THR A 278 15.13 -1.20 9.12
N LEU A 279 15.01 -1.73 10.34
CA LEU A 279 16.02 -2.55 10.99
C LEU A 279 15.50 -3.99 11.14
N PRO A 280 16.38 -5.01 11.06
CA PRO A 280 16.01 -6.36 11.43
C PRO A 280 15.49 -6.42 12.86
N SER A 281 14.46 -7.22 13.10
CA SER A 281 14.05 -7.60 14.44
C SER A 281 14.23 -9.11 14.60
N ILE A 282 14.72 -9.55 15.77
CA ILE A 282 14.96 -10.96 16.04
C ILE A 282 13.59 -11.61 16.33
N PRO A 283 13.17 -12.65 15.59
CA PRO A 283 11.97 -13.38 15.95
C PRO A 283 12.15 -14.03 17.32
N LYS A 284 11.21 -13.78 18.26
CA LYS A 284 11.06 -14.62 19.46
C LYS A 284 10.60 -16.00 18.99
N SER A 285 11.53 -16.94 18.92
CA SER A 285 11.29 -18.29 18.41
C SER A 285 10.57 -19.16 19.44
N ASP A 286 9.24 -19.16 19.44
CA ASP A 286 8.43 -19.97 20.38
C ASP A 286 7.98 -21.35 19.83
N SER A 287 8.48 -21.80 18.68
CA SER A 287 8.22 -23.18 18.25
C SER A 287 9.43 -23.81 17.55
N GLY A 288 9.86 -24.97 18.02
CA GLY A 288 11.04 -25.70 17.55
C GLY A 288 10.95 -26.28 16.13
N THR A 289 10.00 -25.82 15.29
CA THR A 289 9.88 -26.26 13.89
C THR A 289 10.46 -25.18 12.99
N ARG A 290 11.62 -25.44 12.38
CA ARG A 290 12.21 -24.51 11.41
C ARG A 290 11.35 -24.51 10.13
N PRO A 291 10.93 -23.35 9.62
CA PRO A 291 10.20 -23.28 8.35
C PRO A 291 11.11 -23.68 7.18
N ASP A 292 10.52 -24.26 6.13
CA ASP A 292 11.24 -24.66 4.91
C ASP A 292 11.86 -23.47 4.15
N VAL A 293 11.37 -22.27 4.42
CA VAL A 293 11.92 -21.03 3.88
C VAL A 293 11.97 -19.99 4.99
N GLN A 294 13.13 -19.36 5.17
CA GLN A 294 13.35 -18.28 6.11
C GLN A 294 13.73 -17.03 5.32
N VAL A 295 13.05 -15.92 5.60
CA VAL A 295 13.40 -14.62 5.02
C VAL A 295 13.86 -13.73 6.16
N VAL A 296 15.00 -13.08 5.97
CA VAL A 296 15.62 -12.18 6.95
C VAL A 296 15.77 -10.81 6.32
N ILE A 297 15.27 -9.78 6.98
CA ILE A 297 15.49 -8.40 6.56
C ILE A 297 16.91 -7.99 6.98
N ARG A 298 17.68 -7.42 6.05
CA ARG A 298 19.02 -6.89 6.33
C ARG A 298 18.98 -5.41 6.67
N GLY A 299 18.01 -4.70 6.10
CA GLY A 299 17.76 -3.30 6.37
C GLY A 299 16.81 -2.73 5.33
N GLY A 300 16.51 -1.45 5.48
CA GLY A 300 15.73 -0.73 4.51
C GLY A 300 15.64 0.75 4.82
N GLN A 301 15.12 1.50 3.86
CA GLN A 301 14.90 2.93 3.96
C GLN A 301 13.57 3.30 3.32
N SER A 302 12.97 4.37 3.81
CA SER A 302 11.81 4.97 3.17
C SER A 302 11.98 6.48 3.05
N ILE A 303 11.53 7.04 1.93
CA ILE A 303 11.49 8.47 1.68
C ILE A 303 10.14 8.83 1.08
N GLY A 304 9.57 9.95 1.52
CA GLY A 304 8.27 10.35 1.03
C GLY A 304 7.90 11.78 1.34
N LYS A 305 6.75 12.16 0.82
CA LYS A 305 6.10 13.44 1.10
C LYS A 305 4.62 13.20 1.31
N CYS A 306 4.04 13.95 2.24
CA CYS A 306 2.61 13.91 2.52
C CYS A 306 2.05 15.32 2.65
N ARG A 307 0.87 15.55 2.08
CA ARG A 307 0.09 16.78 2.23
C ARG A 307 -1.18 16.40 2.98
N LEU A 308 -1.30 16.88 4.20
CA LEU A 308 -2.45 16.65 5.07
C LEU A 308 -3.42 17.82 4.96
N ASP A 309 -4.71 17.51 4.90
CA ASP A 309 -5.78 18.49 5.13
C ASP A 309 -5.82 18.79 6.64
N ARG A 310 -5.61 20.04 7.02
CA ARG A 310 -5.54 20.46 8.43
C ARG A 310 -6.87 20.37 9.17
N ARG A 311 -7.99 20.48 8.46
CA ARG A 311 -9.31 20.35 9.08
C ARG A 311 -9.55 18.91 9.48
N THR A 312 -9.17 17.96 8.62
CA THR A 312 -9.53 16.55 8.79
C THR A 312 -8.40 15.71 9.39
N GLY A 313 -7.15 16.17 9.30
CA GLY A 313 -5.96 15.37 9.60
C GLY A 313 -5.64 14.31 8.56
N LEU A 314 -6.47 14.15 7.52
CA LEU A 314 -6.31 13.10 6.52
C LEU A 314 -5.40 13.55 5.37
N PRO A 315 -4.69 12.62 4.72
CA PRO A 315 -3.86 12.89 3.57
C PRO A 315 -4.74 13.31 2.41
N TRP A 316 -4.49 14.51 1.93
CA TRP A 316 -4.92 14.92 0.60
C TRP A 316 -4.13 14.15 -0.46
N GLN A 317 -2.82 14.06 -0.26
CA GLN A 317 -1.91 13.35 -1.13
C GLN A 317 -0.72 12.82 -0.32
N SER A 318 -0.35 11.56 -0.51
CA SER A 318 0.87 10.98 0.02
C SER A 318 1.59 10.18 -1.06
N LYS A 319 2.92 10.24 -1.07
CA LYS A 319 3.78 9.33 -1.83
C LYS A 319 4.96 8.94 -0.95
N VAL A 320 5.07 7.65 -0.66
CA VAL A 320 6.18 7.07 0.11
C VAL A 320 6.79 5.95 -0.73
N GLU A 321 8.10 6.03 -0.90
CA GLU A 321 8.92 4.99 -1.51
C GLU A 321 9.71 4.30 -0.42
N GLN A 322 9.68 2.96 -0.41
CA GLN A 322 10.38 2.13 0.55
C GLN A 322 11.23 1.10 -0.20
N ALA A 323 12.48 0.96 0.20
CA ALA A 323 13.40 -0.06 -0.28
C ALA A 323 13.80 -0.97 0.88
N LEU A 324 13.72 -2.28 0.68
CA LEU A 324 14.09 -3.31 1.65
C LEU A 324 15.09 -4.27 1.02
N ASP A 325 16.16 -4.55 1.76
CA ASP A 325 17.13 -5.59 1.43
C ASP A 325 16.90 -6.81 2.31
N MET A 326 16.86 -7.98 1.70
CA MET A 326 16.52 -9.24 2.35
C MET A 326 17.46 -10.36 1.91
N THR A 327 17.56 -11.37 2.77
CA THR A 327 18.16 -12.66 2.44
C THR A 327 17.08 -13.72 2.58
N VAL A 328 16.94 -14.57 1.57
CA VAL A 328 16.09 -15.75 1.62
C VAL A 328 16.98 -16.96 1.80
N ARG A 329 16.66 -17.81 2.78
CA ARG A 329 17.30 -19.08 3.06
C ARG A 329 16.31 -20.22 2.89
N LEU A 330 16.71 -21.23 2.14
CA LEU A 330 15.88 -22.41 1.88
C LEU A 330 16.22 -23.57 2.81
N ALA A 331 15.36 -24.58 2.82
CA ALA A 331 15.54 -25.81 3.59
C ALA A 331 16.83 -26.57 3.24
N ASP A 332 17.30 -26.47 1.99
CA ASP A 332 18.56 -27.07 1.54
C ASP A 332 19.82 -26.27 1.97
N GLY A 333 19.62 -25.16 2.68
CA GLY A 333 20.67 -24.27 3.17
C GLY A 333 21.19 -23.28 2.12
N SER A 334 20.66 -23.30 0.89
CA SER A 334 20.99 -22.26 -0.08
C SER A 334 20.40 -20.91 0.32
N GLU A 335 21.13 -19.85 -0.01
CA GLU A 335 20.76 -18.48 0.29
C GLU A 335 20.84 -17.62 -0.97
N PHE A 336 19.91 -16.68 -1.11
CA PHE A 336 19.94 -15.69 -2.18
C PHE A 336 19.45 -14.33 -1.69
N GLU A 337 19.85 -13.30 -2.43
CA GLU A 337 19.54 -11.92 -2.12
C GLU A 337 18.22 -11.51 -2.76
N GLN A 338 17.47 -10.69 -2.04
CA GLN A 338 16.23 -10.14 -2.51
C GLN A 338 16.16 -8.66 -2.18
N HIS A 339 15.77 -7.85 -3.16
CA HIS A 339 15.53 -6.43 -3.01
C HIS A 339 14.07 -6.13 -3.34
N LYS A 340 13.37 -5.46 -2.42
CA LYS A 340 11.97 -5.06 -2.59
C LYS A 340 11.86 -3.55 -2.58
N GLN A 341 11.34 -2.98 -3.66
CA GLN A 341 10.93 -1.60 -3.75
C GLN A 341 9.40 -1.52 -3.70
N THR A 342 8.86 -0.66 -2.84
CA THR A 342 7.43 -0.42 -2.71
C THR A 342 7.16 1.08 -2.84
N ILE A 343 6.27 1.47 -3.73
CA ILE A 343 5.79 2.85 -3.86
C ILE A 343 4.33 2.85 -3.45
N THR A 344 4.03 3.53 -2.36
CA THR A 344 2.66 3.72 -1.87
C THR A 344 2.23 5.14 -2.17
N THR A 345 1.10 5.29 -2.84
CA THR A 345 0.45 6.59 -3.03
C THR A 345 -0.95 6.58 -2.45
N ILE A 346 -1.33 7.69 -1.84
CA ILE A 346 -2.69 7.94 -1.34
C ILE A 346 -3.17 9.25 -1.96
N LYS A 347 -4.39 9.28 -2.46
CA LYS A 347 -5.04 10.49 -2.98
C LYS A 347 -6.45 10.58 -2.43
N ASN A 348 -6.81 11.75 -1.91
CA ASN A 348 -8.18 12.07 -1.60
C ASN A 348 -8.92 12.45 -2.89
N LEU A 349 -10.05 11.80 -3.13
CA LEU A 349 -10.90 12.02 -4.30
C LEU A 349 -12.09 12.93 -4.01
N SER A 350 -12.22 13.45 -2.79
CA SER A 350 -13.19 14.50 -2.47
C SER A 350 -12.96 15.63 -3.46
N GLU A 351 -14.02 16.01 -4.20
CA GLU A 351 -13.94 17.00 -5.26
C GLU A 351 -13.10 18.20 -4.81
N SER A 352 -12.13 18.59 -5.65
CA SER A 352 -11.37 19.81 -5.49
C SER A 352 -12.35 20.96 -5.30
N ARG A 353 -12.60 21.34 -4.04
CA ARG A 353 -13.43 22.49 -3.71
C ARG A 353 -12.78 23.72 -4.33
N GLY A 354 -13.31 24.12 -5.47
CA GLY A 354 -13.13 25.43 -6.07
C GLY A 354 -11.70 25.75 -6.48
N SER A 355 -11.30 25.30 -7.67
CA SER A 355 -10.79 26.33 -8.59
C SER A 355 -11.94 27.32 -8.76
N PRO A 356 -11.81 28.60 -8.39
CA PRO A 356 -12.92 29.54 -8.50
C PRO A 356 -13.37 29.53 -9.95
N ALA A 357 -14.55 28.93 -10.19
CA ALA A 357 -15.20 28.98 -11.46
C ALA A 357 -15.30 30.46 -11.84
N ASN A 358 -14.70 30.80 -12.98
CA ASN A 358 -14.85 32.09 -13.63
C ASN A 358 -16.29 32.57 -13.45
N THR A 359 -16.42 33.73 -12.81
CA THR A 359 -17.67 34.48 -12.68
C THR A 359 -18.43 34.43 -14.00
N PRO A 360 -19.70 33.97 -14.01
CA PRO A 360 -20.52 34.00 -15.22
C PRO A 360 -20.57 35.42 -15.75
N GLY A 361 -20.25 35.58 -17.04
CA GLY A 361 -20.38 36.84 -17.74
C GLY A 361 -21.76 37.45 -17.53
N MET A 362 -21.76 38.76 -17.32
CA MET A 362 -22.93 39.62 -17.29
C MET A 362 -23.87 39.35 -18.49
N PRO A 363 -25.19 39.50 -18.30
CA PRO A 363 -26.16 39.35 -19.38
C PRO A 363 -25.94 40.44 -20.42
N GLY A 364 -25.61 40.02 -21.64
CA GLY A 364 -25.54 40.87 -22.82
C GLY A 364 -26.90 41.47 -23.17
N GLU A 365 -26.86 42.77 -23.37
CA GLU A 365 -27.81 43.65 -24.04
C GLU A 365 -28.38 43.06 -25.34
N PRO A 366 -29.68 43.25 -25.66
CA PRO A 366 -30.27 42.72 -26.89
C PRO A 366 -30.04 43.70 -28.05
N LEU A 367 -29.54 43.19 -29.18
CA LEU A 367 -29.57 43.85 -30.48
C LEU A 367 -30.21 42.92 -31.53
N PRO A 368 -30.78 43.50 -32.60
CA PRO A 368 -32.00 43.02 -33.24
C PRO A 368 -31.76 42.03 -34.39
N ASP A 369 -32.89 41.43 -34.79
CA ASP A 369 -33.08 40.64 -36.01
C ASP A 369 -32.38 41.22 -37.24
N ASP A 370 -31.69 40.37 -38.00
CA ASP A 370 -31.92 40.22 -39.45
C ASP A 370 -31.05 39.12 -40.12
N VAL A 371 -31.75 38.30 -40.91
CA VAL A 371 -31.43 37.86 -42.30
C VAL A 371 -30.48 36.65 -42.58
N VAL A 372 -31.14 35.53 -42.94
CA VAL A 372 -31.06 34.71 -44.20
C VAL A 372 -29.79 33.88 -44.58
N HIS A 373 -30.05 32.57 -44.83
CA HIS A 373 -29.44 31.55 -45.73
C HIS A 373 -27.91 31.30 -45.72
N VAL A 374 -27.36 30.09 -45.93
CA VAL A 374 -27.46 29.16 -47.08
C VAL A 374 -26.93 27.77 -46.67
N SER A 375 -27.51 26.72 -47.25
CA SER A 375 -27.11 25.29 -47.24
C SER A 375 -25.70 25.00 -47.81
N GLY A 376 -25.06 23.90 -47.38
CA GLY A 376 -23.83 23.43 -48.03
C GLY A 376 -23.42 22.01 -47.64
N GLU A 377 -23.73 21.07 -48.53
CA GLU A 377 -23.41 19.64 -48.58
C GLU A 377 -21.92 19.39 -48.98
N ASN A 378 -21.33 18.25 -48.56
CA ASN A 378 -20.30 17.41 -49.23
C ASN A 378 -19.52 16.60 -48.17
N ALA A 379 -19.55 15.27 -48.10
CA ALA A 379 -19.13 14.20 -49.04
C ALA A 379 -17.63 13.80 -48.94
N ALA A 380 -17.43 12.57 -48.44
CA ALA A 380 -16.51 11.48 -48.80
C ALA A 380 -15.05 11.72 -49.29
N GLY A 381 -14.17 10.79 -48.87
CA GLY A 381 -12.87 10.46 -49.50
C GLY A 381 -11.91 9.83 -48.47
N GLU A 382 -11.82 8.51 -48.30
CA GLU A 382 -11.04 7.55 -49.12
C GLU A 382 -9.52 7.76 -49.05
N LYS A 383 -8.79 6.80 -48.44
CA LYS A 383 -7.62 6.14 -49.06
C LYS A 383 -7.06 4.98 -48.23
N ALA A 384 -6.96 3.84 -48.91
CA ALA A 384 -6.23 2.64 -48.54
C ALA A 384 -4.80 2.65 -49.16
N ALA A 385 -3.89 1.92 -48.53
CA ALA A 385 -2.66 1.33 -49.09
C ALA A 385 -2.38 0.10 -48.19
N VAL A 386 -2.28 -1.17 -48.60
CA VAL A 386 -1.82 -1.89 -49.81
C VAL A 386 -0.36 -1.62 -50.18
N PHE A 387 0.51 -2.54 -49.74
CA PHE A 387 1.75 -3.01 -50.40
C PHE A 387 2.17 -4.30 -49.65
N GLU A 388 1.96 -5.52 -50.18
CA GLU A 388 2.86 -6.32 -51.05
C GLU A 388 4.26 -6.55 -50.45
N ASP A 389 4.96 -7.69 -50.54
CA ASP A 389 4.73 -9.13 -50.72
C ASP A 389 6.16 -9.76 -50.64
N GLN A 390 6.24 -11.08 -50.36
CA GLN A 390 7.36 -12.02 -50.64
C GLN A 390 8.60 -12.14 -49.70
N PRO A 391 9.32 -13.30 -49.73
CA PRO A 391 8.83 -14.68 -49.86
C PRO A 391 9.53 -15.74 -48.96
N LEU A 392 8.93 -16.92 -48.96
CA LEU A 392 9.43 -18.21 -48.45
C LEU A 392 10.84 -18.59 -48.95
N ARG A 393 11.64 -19.20 -48.07
CA ARG A 393 12.69 -20.16 -48.44
C ARG A 393 12.42 -21.54 -47.86
N ARG A 394 12.04 -22.47 -48.75
CA ARG A 394 12.23 -23.91 -48.59
C ARG A 394 13.72 -24.23 -48.69
N ARG A 395 14.22 -25.14 -47.84
CA ARG A 395 15.38 -25.97 -48.17
C ARG A 395 15.09 -27.41 -47.78
N THR A 396 15.28 -28.28 -48.77
CA THR A 396 15.06 -29.73 -48.76
C THR A 396 16.31 -30.49 -48.36
N SER A 397 16.07 -31.69 -47.82
CA SER A 397 16.81 -32.96 -47.98
C SER A 397 18.25 -33.09 -47.47
N GLY A 398 18.41 -34.03 -46.53
CA GLY A 398 19.64 -34.79 -46.28
C GLY A 398 19.28 -36.13 -45.62
N LYS A 399 19.21 -37.19 -46.43
CA LYS A 399 18.91 -38.58 -46.06
C LYS A 399 20.24 -39.33 -45.98
N ALA A 400 20.51 -40.04 -44.89
CA ALA A 400 21.49 -41.13 -44.86
C ALA A 400 21.09 -42.16 -43.80
N ALA A 401 21.12 -43.42 -44.21
CA ALA A 401 20.71 -44.61 -43.48
C ALA A 401 21.86 -45.19 -42.64
N GLY A 402 21.55 -46.05 -41.66
CA GLY A 402 22.54 -46.78 -40.86
C GLY A 402 21.94 -47.69 -39.79
N GLU A 403 21.34 -48.79 -40.24
CA GLU A 403 21.30 -50.15 -39.65
C GLU A 403 21.83 -50.42 -38.20
N ALA A 404 20.89 -50.72 -37.28
CA ALA A 404 20.70 -51.95 -36.48
C ALA A 404 21.82 -52.52 -35.52
N PRO A 405 21.58 -53.59 -34.72
CA PRO A 405 21.57 -53.54 -33.24
C PRO A 405 22.58 -54.52 -32.57
N SER A 406 22.74 -54.50 -31.23
CA SER A 406 22.95 -55.70 -30.36
C SER A 406 23.41 -55.37 -28.93
N ARG A 407 22.71 -55.95 -27.94
CA ARG A 407 23.12 -56.53 -26.62
C ARG A 407 24.17 -55.77 -25.78
N ARG A 408 23.92 -55.48 -24.50
CA ARG A 408 23.67 -56.41 -23.37
C ARG A 408 23.00 -55.70 -22.20
#